data_AF-A0A950LQJ9-F1
#
_entry.id   AF-A0A950LQJ9-F1
#
_cell.length_a   1.000
_cell.length_b   1.000
_cell.length_c   1.000
_cell.angle_alpha   90.00
_cell.angle_beta   90.00
_cell.angle_gamma   90.00
#
_symmetry.space_group_name_H-M   'P 1'
#
loop_
_entity.id
_entity.type
_entity.pdbx_description
1 polymer ?
#
loop_
_entity_poly.entity_id
_entity_poly.type
_entity_poly.pdbx_seq_one_letter_code
_entity_poly.pdbx_strand_id
1 'polypeptide(L)'
;MYHPFKHEQLRLFHCDHHDFPLPALHKFPVRKYGLLRERLSKDRRLSLERSKLASRETLLRIHTPAYVDAFLTGTLEPGAMRRIGFPWSRQLVDRTLASVGGTLLATEAALQTGFG
;
A
#
# COMPACT_ATOMS: atom_id res chain seq x y z
N MET A 1 -1.35 37.44 7.65
CA MET A 1 -0.70 36.14 7.35
C MET A 1 -1.67 35.31 6.53
N TYR A 2 -1.37 35.07 5.26
CA TYR A 2 -2.17 34.26 4.34
C TYR A 2 -1.93 32.78 4.67
N HIS A 3 -2.97 32.04 5.07
CA HIS A 3 -2.92 30.57 5.20
C HIS A 3 -3.67 29.98 4.01
N PRO A 4 -2.99 29.53 2.95
CA PRO A 4 -3.64 29.06 1.73
C PRO A 4 -4.40 27.73 1.90
N PHE A 5 -4.38 27.10 3.07
CA PHE A 5 -4.88 25.73 3.28
C PHE A 5 -6.19 25.64 4.08
N LYS A 6 -6.93 26.74 4.24
CA LYS A 6 -8.31 26.63 4.73
C LYS A 6 -9.11 25.94 3.63
N HIS A 7 -9.44 24.66 3.81
CA HIS A 7 -10.65 23.94 3.37
C HIS A 7 -10.45 22.53 2.79
N GLU A 8 -9.24 22.03 2.55
CA GLU A 8 -9.05 20.66 2.05
C GLU A 8 -8.49 19.71 3.13
N GLN A 9 -9.13 18.55 3.30
CA GLN A 9 -8.65 17.53 4.24
C GLN A 9 -7.35 16.91 3.71
N LEU A 10 -6.41 16.61 4.61
CA LEU A 10 -5.21 15.86 4.24
C LEU A 10 -5.59 14.44 3.84
N ARG A 11 -5.26 14.05 2.61
CA ARG A 11 -5.58 12.73 2.07
C ARG A 11 -4.51 11.73 2.48
N LEU A 12 -4.93 10.63 3.11
CA LEU A 12 -4.09 9.51 3.51
C LEU A 12 -4.57 8.23 2.84
N PHE A 13 -3.65 7.46 2.28
CA PHE A 13 -3.98 6.25 1.53
C PHE A 13 -3.60 5.01 2.34
N HIS A 14 -4.51 4.03 2.41
CA HIS A 14 -4.31 2.83 3.22
C HIS A 14 -4.64 1.54 2.44
N CYS A 15 -3.97 0.44 2.83
CA CYS A 15 -4.10 -0.88 2.20
C CYS A 15 -4.42 -1.99 3.21
N ASP A 16 -4.75 -1.65 4.47
CA ASP A 16 -5.01 -2.63 5.54
C ASP A 16 -6.26 -3.50 5.32
N HIS A 17 -7.15 -3.10 4.39
CA HIS A 17 -8.29 -3.89 3.96
C HIS A 17 -7.91 -5.15 3.16
N HIS A 18 -6.68 -5.20 2.62
CA HIS A 18 -6.07 -6.42 2.13
C HIS A 18 -5.33 -7.10 3.27
N ASP A 19 -6.08 -7.87 4.07
CA ASP A 19 -5.47 -8.75 5.06
C ASP A 19 -4.91 -10.00 4.37
N PHE A 20 -3.77 -10.51 4.83
CA PHE A 20 -3.12 -11.67 4.24
C PHE A 20 -2.73 -12.68 5.33
N PRO A 21 -2.93 -13.97 5.08
CA PRO A 21 -2.70 -14.99 6.09
C PRO A 21 -1.22 -15.07 6.46
N LEU A 22 -0.97 -15.07 7.76
CA LEU A 22 0.35 -15.27 8.32
C LEU A 22 0.34 -16.48 9.26
N PRO A 23 1.45 -17.25 9.33
CA PRO A 23 1.62 -18.26 10.36
C PRO A 23 1.45 -17.65 11.76
N ALA A 24 0.92 -18.41 12.72
CA ALA A 24 0.60 -17.91 14.07
C ALA A 24 1.79 -17.26 14.80
N LEU A 25 3.02 -17.73 14.53
CA LEU A 25 4.26 -17.22 15.14
C LEU A 25 4.96 -16.14 14.29
N HIS A 26 4.32 -15.65 13.24
CA HIS A 26 4.90 -14.62 12.37
C HIS A 26 4.98 -13.27 13.10
N LYS A 27 6.16 -12.63 13.06
CA LYS A 27 6.43 -11.40 13.85
C LYS A 27 5.90 -10.11 13.22
N PHE A 28 5.39 -10.15 11.99
CA PHE A 28 4.90 -8.95 11.30
C PHE A 28 3.58 -8.45 11.90
N PRO A 29 3.51 -7.20 12.36
CA PRO A 29 2.36 -6.69 13.11
C PRO A 29 1.24 -6.19 12.17
N VAL A 30 0.60 -7.08 11.39
CA VAL A 30 -0.47 -6.72 10.43
C VAL A 30 -1.59 -5.89 11.09
N ARG A 31 -1.99 -6.29 12.30
CA ARG A 31 -3.08 -5.64 13.05
C ARG A 31 -2.81 -4.15 13.34
N LYS A 32 -1.54 -3.73 13.43
CA LYS A 32 -1.16 -2.33 13.70
C LYS A 32 -1.77 -1.36 12.69
N TYR A 33 -1.82 -1.73 11.42
CA TYR A 33 -2.28 -0.83 10.35
C TYR A 33 -3.77 -0.53 10.46
N GLY A 34 -4.60 -1.54 10.78
CA GLY A 34 -6.03 -1.34 11.01
C GLY A 34 -6.32 -0.48 12.23
N LEU A 35 -5.59 -0.72 13.34
CA LEU A 35 -5.70 0.10 14.55
C LEU A 35 -5.28 1.56 14.30
N LEU A 36 -4.21 1.79 13.52
CA LEU A 36 -3.77 3.12 13.16
C LEU A 36 -4.83 3.84 12.32
N ARG A 37 -5.41 3.16 11.33
CA ARG A 37 -6.50 3.71 10.51
C ARG A 37 -7.69 4.11 11.37
N GLU A 38 -8.15 3.24 12.27
CA GLU A 38 -9.27 3.52 13.18
C GLU A 38 -8.98 4.72 14.10
N ARG A 39 -7.73 4.84 14.56
CA ARG A 39 -7.32 5.97 15.40
C ARG A 39 -7.31 7.28 14.63
N LEU A 40 -6.87 7.27 13.37
CA LEU A 40 -6.76 8.45 12.50
C LEU A 40 -8.12 8.86 11.92
N SER A 41 -9.04 7.92 11.67
CA SER A 41 -10.38 8.23 11.14
C SER A 41 -11.25 9.09 12.06
N LYS A 42 -10.82 9.29 13.30
CA LYS A 42 -11.46 10.18 14.27
C LYS A 42 -11.08 11.66 14.07
N ASP A 43 -10.04 11.95 13.28
CA ASP A 43 -9.60 13.31 12.99
C ASP A 43 -10.28 13.85 11.73
N ARG A 44 -11.13 14.87 11.89
CA ARG A 44 -11.90 15.49 10.79
C ARG A 44 -11.04 16.26 9.78
N ARG A 45 -9.74 16.45 10.07
CA ARG A 45 -8.78 17.08 9.15
C ARG A 45 -8.22 16.07 8.15
N LEU A 46 -8.44 14.77 8.35
CA LEU A 46 -7.89 13.70 7.53
C LEU A 46 -8.99 13.02 6.71
N SER A 47 -8.73 12.86 5.41
CA SER A 47 -9.52 11.99 4.52
C SER A 47 -8.76 10.69 4.34
N LEU A 48 -9.31 9.57 4.84
CA LEU A 48 -8.69 8.26 4.68
C LEU A 48 -9.30 7.53 3.48
N GLU A 49 -8.49 7.26 2.48
CA GLU A 49 -8.89 6.67 1.21
C GLU A 49 -8.25 5.29 1.01
N ARG A 50 -9.01 4.35 0.44
CA ARG A 50 -8.47 3.05 0.06
C ARG A 50 -7.52 3.25 -1.12
N SER A 51 -6.34 2.65 -1.01
CA SER A 51 -5.35 2.67 -2.10
C SER A 51 -5.86 1.85 -3.29
N LYS A 52 -5.60 2.33 -4.50
CA LYS A 52 -5.80 1.55 -5.73
C LYS A 52 -4.68 0.52 -5.89
N LEU A 53 -4.95 -0.58 -6.58
CA LEU A 53 -3.88 -1.52 -6.97
C LEU A 53 -3.01 -0.87 -8.05
N ALA A 54 -1.70 -0.90 -7.88
CA ALA A 54 -0.78 -0.51 -8.95
C ALA A 54 -0.95 -1.44 -10.16
N SER A 55 -0.94 -0.87 -11.37
CA SER A 55 -1.01 -1.64 -12.61
C SER A 55 0.28 -2.40 -12.86
N ARG A 56 0.19 -3.48 -13.64
CA ARG A 56 1.37 -4.21 -14.13
C ARG A 56 2.34 -3.27 -14.86
N GLU A 57 1.82 -2.40 -15.72
CA GLU A 57 2.62 -1.42 -16.48
C GLU A 57 3.44 -0.51 -15.56
N THR A 58 2.84 -0.05 -14.46
CA THR A 58 3.53 0.73 -13.44
C THR A 58 4.70 -0.03 -12.83
N LEU A 59 4.51 -1.32 -12.50
CA LEU A 59 5.60 -2.14 -11.94
C LEU A 59 6.73 -2.36 -12.95
N LEU A 60 6.39 -2.52 -14.23
CA LEU A 60 7.36 -2.73 -15.31
C LEU A 60 8.25 -1.51 -15.59
N ARG A 61 7.91 -0.33 -15.05
CA ARG A 61 8.80 0.83 -15.14
C ARG A 61 10.10 0.65 -14.33
N ILE A 62 10.12 -0.28 -13.38
CA ILE A 62 11.25 -0.53 -12.46
C ILE A 62 11.70 -1.98 -12.48
N HIS A 63 10.75 -2.93 -12.56
CA HIS A 63 11.03 -4.36 -12.45
C HIS A 63 10.98 -5.07 -13.81
N THR A 64 11.67 -6.20 -13.92
CA THR A 64 11.63 -7.02 -15.13
C THR A 64 10.27 -7.70 -15.31
N PRO A 65 9.81 -7.95 -16.56
CA PRO A 65 8.57 -8.68 -16.81
C PRO A 65 8.53 -10.04 -16.12
N ALA A 66 9.62 -10.80 -16.19
CA ALA A 66 9.72 -12.12 -15.57
C ALA A 66 9.48 -12.08 -14.06
N TYR A 67 10.02 -11.08 -13.35
CA TYR A 67 9.81 -10.95 -11.92
C TYR A 67 8.38 -10.53 -11.58
N VAL A 68 7.84 -9.54 -12.31
CA VAL A 68 6.47 -9.04 -12.08
C VAL A 68 5.46 -10.17 -12.31
N ASP A 69 5.56 -10.87 -13.43
CA ASP A 69 4.63 -11.95 -13.76
C ASP A 69 4.75 -13.11 -12.77
N ALA A 70 5.97 -13.46 -12.37
CA ALA A 70 6.19 -14.52 -11.38
C ALA A 70 5.62 -14.15 -10.00
N PHE A 71 5.77 -12.91 -9.56
CA PHE A 71 5.19 -12.45 -8.29
C PHE A 71 3.65 -12.43 -8.34
N LEU A 72 3.08 -11.89 -9.42
CA LEU A 72 1.63 -11.78 -9.59
C LEU A 72 0.93 -13.15 -9.66
N THR A 73 1.62 -14.16 -10.22
CA THR A 73 1.07 -15.51 -10.44
C THR A 73 1.49 -16.52 -9.36
N GLY A 74 2.35 -16.14 -8.42
CA GLY A 74 2.82 -17.05 -7.37
C GLY A 74 3.83 -18.10 -7.84
N THR A 75 4.53 -17.81 -8.95
CA THR A 75 5.54 -18.69 -9.55
C THR A 75 6.97 -18.21 -9.30
N LEU A 76 7.17 -17.30 -8.33
CA LEU A 76 8.50 -16.91 -7.90
C LEU A 76 9.28 -18.14 -7.39
N GLU A 77 10.54 -18.19 -7.79
CA GLU A 77 11.48 -19.16 -7.24
C GLU A 77 11.49 -19.10 -5.69
N PRO A 78 11.57 -20.26 -5.00
CA PRO A 78 11.48 -20.32 -3.54
C PRO A 78 12.46 -19.39 -2.82
N GLY A 79 13.66 -19.18 -3.39
CA GLY A 79 14.64 -18.24 -2.87
C GLY A 79 14.19 -16.78 -2.91
N ALA A 80 13.49 -16.37 -3.97
CA ALA A 80 12.93 -15.02 -4.08
C ALA A 80 11.79 -14.82 -3.08
N MET A 81 10.90 -15.80 -2.94
CA MET A 81 9.79 -15.72 -1.97
C MET A 81 10.30 -15.68 -0.53
N ARG A 82 11.35 -16.46 -0.19
CA ARG A 82 12.00 -16.38 1.13
C ARG A 82 12.58 -14.99 1.43
N ARG A 83 13.14 -14.31 0.44
CA ARG A 83 13.65 -12.92 0.61
C ARG A 83 12.54 -11.90 0.84
N ILE A 84 11.35 -12.11 0.23
CA ILE A 84 10.17 -11.28 0.50
C ILE A 84 9.72 -11.43 1.97
N GLY A 85 9.98 -12.59 2.59
CA GLY A 85 9.76 -12.80 4.03
C GLY A 85 8.30 -13.07 4.40
N PHE A 86 7.45 -13.34 3.41
CA PHE A 86 6.04 -13.66 3.59
C PHE A 86 5.67 -14.91 2.78
N PRO A 87 4.70 -15.73 3.21
CA PRO A 87 4.13 -16.76 2.35
C PRO A 87 3.36 -16.10 1.20
N TRP A 88 3.50 -16.63 -0.01
CA TRP A 88 2.72 -16.13 -1.13
C TRP A 88 1.22 -16.40 -0.91
N SER A 89 0.39 -15.40 -1.21
CA SER A 89 -1.06 -15.53 -1.28
C SER A 89 -1.60 -14.45 -2.21
N ARG A 90 -2.81 -14.64 -2.75
CA ARG A 90 -3.44 -13.59 -3.58
C ARG A 90 -3.61 -12.29 -2.79
N GLN A 91 -3.92 -12.39 -1.51
CA GLN A 91 -4.08 -11.25 -0.63
C GLN A 91 -2.75 -10.51 -0.39
N LEU A 92 -1.62 -11.22 -0.30
CA LEU A 92 -0.30 -10.59 -0.24
C LEU A 92 -0.03 -9.80 -1.52
N VAL A 93 -0.37 -10.37 -2.69
CA VAL A 93 -0.23 -9.68 -3.98
C VAL A 93 -1.06 -8.40 -3.98
N ASP A 94 -2.36 -8.50 -3.70
CA ASP A 94 -3.26 -7.34 -3.71
C ASP A 94 -2.80 -6.27 -2.69
N ARG A 95 -2.39 -6.67 -1.47
CA ARG A 95 -1.85 -5.74 -0.47
C ARG A 95 -0.57 -5.04 -0.96
N THR A 96 0.32 -5.78 -1.61
CA THR A 96 1.58 -5.23 -2.14
C THR A 96 1.31 -4.22 -3.25
N LEU A 97 0.41 -4.56 -4.18
CA LEU A 97 -0.02 -3.65 -5.24
C LEU A 97 -0.73 -2.42 -4.69
N ALA A 98 -1.59 -2.58 -3.68
CA ALA A 98 -2.25 -1.48 -2.99
C ALA A 98 -1.24 -0.58 -2.26
N SER A 99 -0.19 -1.14 -1.66
CA SER A 99 0.86 -0.34 -1.00
C SER A 99 1.61 0.54 -2.01
N VAL A 100 1.93 0.01 -3.19
CA VAL A 100 2.55 0.77 -4.28
C VAL A 100 1.59 1.85 -4.77
N GLY A 101 0.33 1.48 -5.06
CA GLY A 101 -0.67 2.43 -5.54
C GLY A 101 -1.00 3.54 -4.54
N GLY A 102 -1.00 3.24 -3.23
CA GLY A 102 -1.15 4.25 -2.18
C GLY A 102 -0.01 5.26 -2.15
N THR A 103 1.22 4.80 -2.40
CA THR A 103 2.40 5.69 -2.50
C THR A 103 2.29 6.61 -3.71
N LEU A 104 1.83 6.08 -4.86
CA LEU A 104 1.61 6.88 -6.07
C LEU A 104 0.51 7.93 -5.87
N LEU A 105 -0.63 7.54 -5.29
CA LEU A 105 -1.72 8.46 -4.99
C LEU A 105 -1.32 9.55 -3.97
N ALA A 106 -0.53 9.18 -2.96
CA ALA A 106 0.03 10.16 -2.01
C ALA A 106 0.95 11.15 -2.72
N THR A 107 1.80 10.66 -3.62
CA THR A 107 2.71 11.51 -4.41
C THR A 107 1.92 12.44 -5.34
N GLU A 108 0.90 11.94 -6.03
CA GLU A 108 0.02 12.74 -6.89
C GLU A 108 -0.71 13.82 -6.10
N ALA A 109 -1.25 13.47 -4.91
CA ALA A 109 -1.88 14.43 -4.02
C ALA A 109 -0.89 15.51 -3.57
N ALA A 110 0.33 15.13 -3.19
CA ALA A 110 1.38 16.06 -2.78
C ALA A 110 1.77 17.04 -3.91
N LEU A 111 1.86 16.55 -5.15
CA LEU A 111 2.16 17.39 -6.31
C LEU A 111 1.02 18.39 -6.61
N GLN A 112 -0.23 18.05 -6.31
CA GLN A 112 -1.39 18.91 -6.52
C GLN A 112 -1.58 19.95 -5.42
N THR A 113 -1.36 19.56 -4.16
CA THR A 113 -1.66 20.39 -2.99
C THR A 113 -0.42 21.06 -2.38
N GLY A 114 0.78 20.62 -2.78
CA GLY A 114 2.05 21.05 -2.18
C GLY A 114 2.38 20.38 -0.84
N PHE A 115 1.62 19.37 -0.43
CA PHE A 115 1.78 18.71 0.87
C PHE A 115 1.39 17.22 0.80
N GLY A 116 2.23 16.32 1.32
CA GLY A 116 1.96 14.87 1.41
C GLY A 116 2.97 14.10 2.25
#